data_AF-X1V7L3-F1
#
_entry.id   AF-X1V7L3-F1
#
_cell.length_a   1.000
_cell.length_b   1.000
_cell.length_c   1.000
_cell.angle_alpha   90.00
_cell.angle_beta   90.00
_cell.angle_gamma   90.00
#
_symmetry.space_group_name_H-M   'P 1'
#
loop_
_entity.id
_entity.type
_entity.pdbx_description
1 polymer ?
#
loop_
_entity_poly.entity_id
_entity_poly.type
_entity_poly.pdbx_seq_one_letter_code
_entity_poly.pdbx_strand_id
1 'polypeptide(L)'
;MKGKLAPPPKGISQLKLIRESSWDNLIILDDCRFDFFAQMYSKYFKGKLVKAVSPATCTKGWLEACWPNKRVHDITYISASPYVTSVCLPVHV
;
A
#
# COMPACT_ATOMS: atom_id res chain seq x y z
N MET A 1 -11.05 -20.56 -21.60
CA MET A 1 -9.62 -20.81 -21.30
C MET A 1 -9.29 -20.22 -19.95
N LYS A 2 -9.08 -21.05 -18.91
CA LYS A 2 -8.59 -20.56 -17.62
C LYS A 2 -7.09 -20.32 -17.78
N GLY A 3 -6.71 -19.07 -18.02
CA GLY A 3 -5.29 -18.67 -18.04
C GLY A 3 -4.65 -19.08 -16.72
N LYS A 4 -3.53 -19.80 -16.78
CA LYS A 4 -2.74 -20.14 -15.59
C LYS A 4 -2.42 -18.84 -14.89
N LEU A 5 -2.95 -18.61 -13.69
CA LEU A 5 -2.55 -17.47 -12.87
C LEU A 5 -1.04 -17.55 -12.71
N ALA A 6 -0.35 -16.45 -12.97
CA ALA A 6 1.08 -16.34 -12.69
C ALA A 6 1.33 -16.79 -11.24
N PRO A 7 2.43 -17.51 -10.97
CA PRO A 7 2.74 -17.92 -9.61
C PRO A 7 2.73 -16.69 -8.70
N PRO A 8 2.20 -16.81 -7.47
CA PRO A 8 2.14 -15.68 -6.56
C PRO A 8 3.55 -15.12 -6.39
N PRO A 9 3.70 -13.79 -6.43
CA PRO A 9 5.02 -13.19 -6.41
C PRO A 9 5.81 -13.65 -5.17
N LYS A 10 7.05 -14.08 -5.38
CA LYS A 10 7.94 -14.56 -4.31
C LYS A 10 8.35 -13.37 -3.45
N GLY A 11 7.88 -13.32 -2.20
CA GLY A 11 8.30 -12.32 -1.22
C GLY A 11 7.26 -12.09 -0.11
N ILE A 12 7.61 -11.24 0.86
CA ILE A 12 6.67 -10.79 1.89
C ILE A 12 5.57 -9.97 1.23
N SER A 13 4.30 -10.26 1.52
CA SER A 13 3.17 -9.51 0.97
C SER A 13 3.03 -8.15 1.69
N GLN A 14 3.04 -7.06 0.92
CA GLN A 14 2.77 -5.73 1.48
C GLN A 14 1.34 -5.65 2.03
N LEU A 15 0.37 -6.26 1.35
CA LEU A 15 -1.03 -6.30 1.80
C LEU A 15 -1.16 -6.97 3.17
N LYS A 16 -0.40 -8.04 3.40
CA LYS A 16 -0.34 -8.72 4.70
C LYS A 16 0.22 -7.81 5.79
N LEU A 17 1.33 -7.11 5.50
CA LEU A 17 1.92 -6.16 6.44
C LEU A 17 0.95 -5.04 6.83
N ILE A 18 0.23 -4.47 5.86
CA ILE A 18 -0.75 -3.40 6.11
C ILE A 18 -1.89 -3.88 7.02
N ARG A 19 -2.40 -5.10 6.79
CA ARG A 19 -3.58 -5.62 7.50
C ARG A 19 -3.29 -6.24 8.86
N GLU A 20 -2.13 -6.85 9.02
CA GLU A 20 -1.81 -7.65 10.21
C GLU A 20 -0.83 -6.97 11.17
N SER A 21 -0.11 -5.93 10.72
CA SER A 21 0.75 -5.16 11.63
C SER A 21 -0.07 -4.14 12.40
N SER A 22 0.25 -3.90 13.67
CA SER A 22 -0.31 -2.77 14.40
C SER A 22 0.43 -1.49 14.03
N TRP A 23 -0.31 -0.43 13.71
CA TRP A 23 0.23 0.89 13.46
C TRP A 23 -0.82 1.94 13.86
N ASP A 24 -0.36 3.05 14.43
CA ASP A 24 -1.22 4.22 14.68
C ASP A 24 -1.31 5.10 13.43
N ASN A 25 -0.22 5.15 12.65
CA ASN A 25 -0.11 5.92 11.41
C ASN A 25 0.55 5.08 10.33
N LEU A 26 -0.04 5.08 9.13
CA LEU A 26 0.50 4.41 7.95
C LEU A 26 0.74 5.43 6.83
N ILE A 27 2.01 5.65 6.49
CA ILE A 27 2.41 6.56 5.41
C ILE A 27 2.68 5.74 4.15
N ILE A 28 2.00 6.08 3.05
CA ILE A 28 2.15 5.43 1.75
C ILE A 28 2.85 6.39 0.80
N LEU A 29 3.99 5.95 0.28
CA LEU A 29 4.75 6.67 -0.74
C LEU A 29 4.45 6.05 -2.11
N ASP A 30 3.92 6.86 -3.04
CA ASP A 30 3.59 6.39 -4.39
C ASP A 30 4.86 6.25 -5.24
N ASP A 31 4.88 5.24 -6.11
CA ASP A 31 6.05 4.82 -6.91
C ASP A 31 7.35 4.61 -6.09
N CYS A 32 7.22 4.28 -4.80
CA CYS A 32 8.37 4.11 -3.92
C CYS A 32 9.02 2.74 -4.07
N ARG A 33 10.02 2.65 -4.95
CA ARG A 33 10.79 1.43 -5.16
C ARG A 33 11.74 1.13 -4.01
N PHE A 34 11.77 -0.14 -3.60
CA PHE A 34 12.60 -0.62 -2.50
C PHE A 34 14.10 -0.37 -2.72
N ASP A 35 14.62 -0.65 -3.91
CA ASP A 35 16.06 -0.56 -4.22
C ASP A 35 16.59 0.87 -4.14
N PHE A 36 15.76 1.84 -4.51
CA PHE A 36 16.08 3.27 -4.36
C PHE A 36 15.91 3.73 -2.91
N PHE A 37 14.79 3.39 -2.28
CA PHE A 37 14.50 3.80 -0.89
C PHE A 37 15.55 3.26 0.10
N ALA A 38 16.01 2.02 -0.08
CA ALA A 38 17.00 1.38 0.77
C ALA A 38 18.34 2.14 0.86
N GLN A 39 18.69 2.93 -0.17
CA GLN A 39 19.94 3.70 -0.20
C GLN A 39 19.88 4.97 0.65
N MET A 40 18.67 5.46 0.96
CA MET A 40 18.47 6.77 1.57
C MET A 40 17.70 6.71 2.90
N TYR A 41 16.91 5.66 3.15
CA TYR A 41 15.99 5.62 4.30
C TYR A 41 16.67 5.88 5.63
N SER A 42 17.86 5.32 5.85
CA SER A 42 18.60 5.41 7.12
C SER A 42 19.07 6.82 7.45
N LYS A 43 19.09 7.73 6.47
CA LYS A 43 19.40 9.15 6.67
C LYS A 43 18.25 9.91 7.33
N TYR A 44 17.01 9.44 7.15
CA TYR A 44 15.78 10.13 7.58
C TYR A 44 14.97 9.35 8.62
N PHE A 45 15.07 8.02 8.62
CA PHE A 45 14.27 7.13 9.45
C PHE A 45 15.16 6.20 10.27
N LYS A 46 14.74 5.93 11.50
CA LYS A 46 15.29 4.84 12.33
C LYS A 46 14.26 3.71 12.39
N GLY A 47 14.69 2.47 12.21
CA GLY A 47 13.79 1.30 12.28
C GLY A 47 14.22 0.14 11.39
N LYS A 48 13.30 -0.81 11.20
CA LYS A 48 13.52 -2.00 10.36
C LYS A 48 12.98 -1.76 8.95
N LEU A 49 13.87 -1.80 7.96
CA LEU A 49 13.48 -1.82 6.55
C LEU A 49 13.15 -3.26 6.11
N VAL A 50 11.97 -3.45 5.52
CA VAL A 50 11.49 -4.76 5.02
C VAL A 50 11.14 -4.65 3.54
N LYS A 51 11.69 -5.55 2.72
CA LYS A 51 11.28 -5.67 1.31
C LYS A 51 9.96 -6.41 1.21
N ALA A 52 8.95 -5.79 0.62
CA ALA A 52 7.65 -6.39 0.39
C ALA A 52 7.21 -6.26 -1.08
N VAL A 53 6.34 -7.16 -1.51
CA VAL A 53 5.73 -7.12 -2.84
C VAL A 53 4.39 -6.39 -2.76
N SER A 54 4.24 -5.37 -3.60
CA SER A 54 2.98 -4.64 -3.78
C SER A 54 1.89 -5.57 -4.36
N PRO A 55 0.62 -5.46 -3.91
CA PRO A 55 -0.48 -6.23 -4.47
C PRO A 55 -0.88 -5.81 -5.91
N ALA A 56 -0.41 -4.65 -6.38
CA ALA A 56 -0.70 -4.14 -7.71
C ALA A 56 0.40 -3.19 -8.22
N THR A 57 0.38 -2.91 -9.52
CA THR A 57 1.36 -2.03 -10.19
C THR A 57 0.86 -0.60 -10.40
N CYS A 58 -0.40 -0.31 -10.08
CA CYS A 58 -1.01 1.02 -10.26
C CYS A 58 -1.89 1.38 -9.06
N THR A 59 -2.08 2.69 -8.85
CA THR A 59 -2.82 3.24 -7.70
C THR A 59 -4.22 2.65 -7.58
N LYS A 60 -4.96 2.52 -8.71
CA LYS A 60 -6.33 1.97 -8.71
C LYS A 60 -6.36 0.54 -8.16
N GLY A 61 -5.56 -0.35 -8.77
CA GLY A 61 -5.52 -1.77 -8.35
C GLY A 61 -4.99 -1.91 -6.93
N TRP A 62 -4.08 -1.02 -6.52
CA TRP A 62 -3.54 -1.02 -5.17
C TRP A 62 -4.58 -0.62 -4.13
N LEU A 63 -5.37 0.43 -4.39
CA LEU A 63 -6.48 0.86 -3.54
C LEU A 63 -7.54 -0.25 -3.42
N GLU A 64 -7.95 -0.85 -4.54
CA GLU A 64 -8.95 -1.93 -4.57
C GLU A 64 -8.48 -3.17 -3.79
N ALA A 65 -7.19 -3.52 -3.90
CA ALA A 65 -6.61 -4.64 -3.17
C ALA A 65 -6.50 -4.37 -1.67
N CYS A 66 -6.08 -3.17 -1.27
CA CYS A 66 -5.89 -2.79 0.13
C CYS A 66 -7.24 -2.62 0.84
N TRP A 67 -8.18 -1.89 0.23
CA TRP A 67 -9.49 -1.55 0.78
C TRP A 67 -10.62 -2.04 -0.12
N PRO A 68 -10.86 -3.37 -0.17
CA PRO A 68 -11.98 -3.91 -0.93
C PRO A 68 -13.29 -3.29 -0.43
N ASN A 69 -14.18 -2.97 -1.36
CA ASN A 69 -15.47 -2.32 -1.09
C ASN A 69 -15.40 -0.89 -0.54
N LYS A 70 -14.22 -0.24 -0.55
CA LYS A 70 -14.04 1.16 -0.13
C LYS A 70 -14.59 1.45 1.28
N ARG A 71 -14.59 0.44 2.15
CA ARG A 71 -14.98 0.57 3.55
C ARG A 71 -13.72 0.51 4.39
N VAL A 72 -13.39 1.62 5.03
CA VAL A 72 -12.35 1.67 6.04
C VAL A 72 -12.93 2.36 7.25
N HIS A 73 -13.46 1.55 8.16
CA HIS A 73 -14.22 2.05 9.30
C HIS A 73 -13.31 2.54 10.44
N ASP A 74 -12.07 2.05 10.49
CA ASP A 74 -11.16 2.28 11.61
C ASP A 74 -9.97 3.18 11.27
N ILE A 75 -9.95 3.80 10.08
CA ILE A 75 -8.84 4.68 9.65
C ILE A 75 -9.39 5.95 9.02
N THR A 76 -8.70 7.06 9.27
CA THR A 76 -8.86 8.28 8.46
C THR A 76 -7.86 8.22 7.32
N TYR A 77 -8.34 8.19 6.08
CA TYR A 77 -7.48 8.14 4.90
C TYR A 77 -7.33 9.54 4.29
N ILE A 78 -6.10 10.05 4.26
CA ILE A 78 -5.76 11.36 3.70
C ILE A 78 -4.90 11.15 2.46
N SER A 79 -5.25 11.78 1.34
CA SER A 79 -4.48 11.69 0.10
C SER A 79 -4.19 13.06 -0.51
N ALA A 80 -2.97 13.22 -1.01
CA ALA A 80 -2.59 14.34 -1.87
C ALA A 80 -2.88 14.07 -3.36
N SER A 81 -3.28 12.85 -3.74
CA SER A 81 -3.58 12.49 -5.12
C SER A 81 -5.04 12.83 -5.46
N PRO A 82 -5.30 13.73 -6.44
CA PRO A 82 -6.67 14.05 -6.86
C PRO A 82 -7.44 12.82 -7.34
N TYR A 83 -6.73 11.85 -7.94
CA TYR A 83 -7.33 10.58 -8.35
C TYR A 83 -7.88 9.80 -7.15
N VAL A 84 -7.11 9.70 -6.07
CA VAL A 84 -7.54 8.95 -4.88
C VAL A 84 -8.75 9.63 -4.23
N THR A 85 -8.70 10.96 -4.07
CA THR A 85 -9.79 11.75 -3.47
C THR A 85 -11.09 11.67 -4.27
N SER A 86 -11.03 11.59 -5.59
CA SER A 86 -12.23 11.48 -6.44
C SER A 86 -12.83 10.07 -6.50
N VAL A 87 -12.05 9.04 -6.14
CA VAL A 87 -12.43 7.63 -6.35
C VAL A 87 -12.72 6.90 -5.03
N CYS A 88 -12.10 7.28 -3.92
CA CYS A 88 -12.10 6.50 -2.69
C CYS A 88 -12.37 7.33 -1.42
N LEU A 89 -13.44 6.90 -0.74
CA LEU A 89 -13.82 7.13 0.67
C LEU A 89 -14.66 8.39 0.93
N PRO A 90 -15.90 8.26 1.45
CA PRO A 90 -16.61 9.39 2.02
C PRO A 90 -15.78 9.88 3.19
N VAL A 91 -15.12 11.02 3.02
CA VAL A 91 -14.50 11.77 4.11
C VAL A 91 -15.62 12.04 5.11
N HIS A 92 -15.64 11.30 6.21
CA HIS A 92 -16.44 11.70 7.35
C HIS A 92 -15.63 12.84 7.97
N VAL A 93 -16.00 14.06 7.59
CA VAL A 93 -15.60 15.28 8.30
C VAL A 93 -16.37 15.30 9.62
#